data_AF-A0A254R9H8-F1
#
_entry.id   AF-A0A254R9H8-F1
#
_cell.length_a   1.000
_cell.length_b   1.000
_cell.length_c   1.000
_cell.angle_alpha   90.00
_cell.angle_beta   90.00
_cell.angle_gamma   90.00
#
_symmetry.space_group_name_H-M   'P 1'
#
loop_
_entity.id
_entity.type
_entity.pdbx_description
1 polymer ?
#
loop_
_entity_poly.entity_id
_entity_poly.type
_entity_poly.pdbx_seq_one_letter_code
_entity_poly.pdbx_strand_id
1 'polypeptide(L)'
;MTGTTDTADKLLDAALAHVPFDGWSAGTLKAAAEDSGVDYGLAQALFPRGAVDLALAFHKRGDAEMVRRMQEADLSSLRYSERVAQAIRFRLDAVPDKELVRRGMTLFALPQNAGDGAKALWGTADAIWRALGDTSDDVNWYTKRATLSGVYGSVVLYWLGDDSPGHHATSEFIDRRIDDVMRIEKAKAAVRENKLASAVLAGPMALMGMIRAPKGRPEDMPGHMG
;
A
#
# COMPACT_ATOMS: atom_id res chain seq x y z
N MET A 1 -25.28 -6.41 5.92
CA MET A 1 -24.04 -6.49 5.12
C MET A 1 -22.78 -6.71 5.97
N THR A 2 -22.85 -6.54 7.29
CA THR A 2 -21.77 -6.82 8.25
C THR A 2 -21.31 -8.29 8.30
N GLY A 3 -22.20 -9.25 7.98
CA GLY A 3 -21.89 -10.69 8.09
C GLY A 3 -20.92 -11.25 7.04
N THR A 4 -20.88 -10.68 5.83
CA THR A 4 -19.99 -11.16 4.75
C THR A 4 -18.56 -10.72 5.00
N THR A 5 -18.37 -9.45 5.41
CA THR A 5 -17.05 -8.91 5.80
C THR A 5 -16.52 -9.64 7.03
N ASP A 6 -17.36 -9.88 8.04
CA ASP A 6 -17.00 -10.67 9.22
C ASP A 6 -16.56 -12.10 8.86
N THR A 7 -17.23 -12.75 7.90
CA THR A 7 -16.82 -14.09 7.42
C THR A 7 -15.48 -14.05 6.68
N ALA A 8 -15.24 -13.04 5.84
CA ALA A 8 -13.98 -12.90 5.13
C ALA A 8 -12.81 -12.62 6.08
N ASP A 9 -13.03 -11.80 7.11
CA ASP A 9 -12.02 -11.52 8.14
C ASP A 9 -11.72 -12.75 8.99
N LYS A 10 -12.74 -13.56 9.36
CA LYS A 10 -12.54 -14.84 10.06
C LYS A 10 -11.68 -15.83 9.28
N LEU A 11 -11.96 -15.98 7.98
CA LEU A 11 -11.13 -16.79 7.08
C LEU A 11 -9.70 -16.27 7.02
N LEU A 12 -9.55 -14.96 6.89
CA LEU A 12 -8.25 -14.33 6.79
C LEU A 12 -7.43 -14.47 8.08
N ASP A 13 -8.05 -14.36 9.25
CA ASP A 13 -7.42 -14.58 10.55
C ASP A 13 -6.93 -16.02 10.70
N ALA A 14 -7.77 -17.00 10.36
CA ALA A 14 -7.39 -18.42 10.38
C ALA A 14 -6.22 -18.69 9.40
N ALA A 15 -6.23 -18.07 8.22
CA ALA A 15 -5.18 -18.25 7.23
C ALA A 15 -3.80 -17.79 7.71
N LEU A 16 -3.71 -16.75 8.55
CA LEU A 16 -2.42 -16.19 8.98
C LEU A 16 -1.54 -17.20 9.72
N ALA A 17 -2.13 -18.19 10.39
CA ALA A 17 -1.37 -19.25 11.09
C ALA A 17 -0.69 -20.24 10.12
N HIS A 18 -1.27 -20.42 8.92
CA HIS A 18 -0.80 -21.39 7.92
C HIS A 18 0.19 -20.78 6.92
N VAL A 19 0.03 -19.49 6.61
CA VAL A 19 0.87 -18.78 5.61
C VAL A 19 2.38 -18.92 5.86
N PRO A 20 2.93 -18.82 7.08
CA PRO A 20 4.36 -18.95 7.29
C PRO A 20 4.96 -20.29 6.81
N PHE A 21 4.15 -21.34 6.78
CA PHE A 21 4.56 -22.69 6.38
C PHE A 21 4.18 -22.98 4.93
N ASP A 22 2.90 -22.81 4.61
CA ASP A 22 2.30 -23.20 3.32
C ASP A 22 2.36 -22.09 2.25
N GLY A 23 2.78 -20.89 2.66
CA GLY A 23 2.69 -19.68 1.85
C GLY A 23 1.25 -19.23 1.62
N TRP A 24 1.05 -18.30 0.69
CA TRP A 24 -0.29 -17.97 0.21
C TRP A 24 -0.70 -19.00 -0.85
N SER A 25 -1.34 -20.08 -0.43
CA SER A 25 -1.68 -21.22 -1.30
C SER A 25 -3.14 -21.66 -1.22
N ALA A 26 -3.57 -22.51 -2.16
CA ALA A 26 -4.88 -23.15 -2.09
C ALA A 26 -5.02 -24.03 -0.82
N GLY A 27 -3.92 -24.63 -0.34
CA GLY A 27 -3.87 -25.36 0.91
C GLY A 27 -4.21 -24.47 2.10
N THR A 28 -3.63 -23.27 2.15
CA THR A 28 -3.92 -22.25 3.17
C THR A 28 -5.38 -21.85 3.20
N LEU A 29 -6.03 -21.63 2.04
CA LEU A 29 -7.46 -21.29 2.01
C LEU A 29 -8.31 -22.44 2.54
N LYS A 30 -7.97 -23.68 2.18
CA LYS A 30 -8.68 -24.87 2.66
C LYS A 30 -8.51 -25.05 4.17
N ALA A 31 -7.29 -24.95 4.68
CA ALA A 31 -7.00 -25.05 6.11
C ALA A 31 -7.68 -23.92 6.90
N ALA A 32 -7.67 -22.70 6.38
CA ALA A 32 -8.39 -21.58 6.98
C ALA A 32 -9.90 -21.81 7.05
N ALA A 33 -10.51 -22.40 6.00
CA ALA A 33 -11.93 -22.74 6.00
C ALA A 33 -12.24 -23.81 7.06
N GLU A 34 -11.41 -24.84 7.17
CA GLU A 34 -11.52 -25.90 8.19
C GLU A 34 -11.42 -25.32 9.61
N ASP A 35 -10.42 -24.48 9.89
CA ASP A 35 -10.18 -23.92 11.22
C ASP A 35 -11.20 -22.85 11.63
N SER A 36 -11.69 -22.06 10.67
CA SER A 36 -12.71 -21.02 10.93
C SER A 36 -14.14 -21.57 10.98
N GLY A 37 -14.34 -22.84 10.58
CA GLY A 37 -15.66 -23.45 10.44
C GLY A 37 -16.49 -22.87 9.28
N VAL A 38 -15.87 -22.14 8.37
CA VAL A 38 -16.52 -21.57 7.20
C VAL A 38 -16.58 -22.62 6.09
N ASP A 39 -17.74 -22.79 5.47
CA ASP A 39 -17.90 -23.70 4.34
C ASP A 39 -16.88 -23.37 3.22
N TYR A 40 -16.21 -24.40 2.68
CA TYR A 40 -15.15 -24.19 1.70
C TYR A 40 -15.70 -23.61 0.38
N GLY A 41 -16.93 -23.96 -0.02
CA GLY A 41 -17.58 -23.36 -1.17
C GLY A 41 -17.84 -21.86 -0.97
N LEU A 42 -18.25 -21.47 0.24
CA LEU A 42 -18.35 -20.05 0.62
C LEU A 42 -16.97 -19.36 0.63
N ALA A 43 -15.93 -20.01 1.14
CA ALA A 43 -14.57 -19.47 1.12
C ALA A 43 -14.09 -19.21 -0.32
N GLN A 44 -14.37 -20.12 -1.27
CA GLN A 44 -14.09 -19.93 -2.69
C GLN A 44 -14.93 -18.83 -3.33
N ALA A 45 -16.18 -18.64 -2.89
CA ALA A 45 -17.02 -17.54 -3.37
C ALA A 45 -16.51 -16.17 -2.88
N LEU A 46 -15.98 -16.09 -1.66
CA LEU A 46 -15.38 -14.88 -1.09
C LEU A 46 -14.00 -14.56 -1.70
N PHE A 47 -13.21 -15.60 -2.00
CA PHE A 47 -11.86 -15.49 -2.56
C PHE A 47 -11.78 -16.29 -3.89
N PRO A 48 -12.35 -15.78 -4.99
CA PRO A 48 -12.47 -16.54 -6.25
C PRO A 48 -11.12 -16.87 -6.90
N ARG A 49 -10.08 -16.04 -6.72
CA ARG A 49 -8.69 -16.35 -7.12
C ARG A 49 -7.90 -17.04 -6.01
N GLY A 50 -8.60 -17.52 -4.97
CA GLY A 50 -8.04 -18.21 -3.83
C GLY A 50 -7.02 -17.38 -3.08
N ALA A 51 -5.82 -17.92 -2.93
CA ALA A 51 -4.77 -17.32 -2.12
C ALA A 51 -4.30 -15.94 -2.59
N VAL A 52 -4.42 -15.63 -3.88
CA VAL A 52 -4.10 -14.29 -4.41
C VAL A 52 -5.03 -13.24 -3.79
N ASP A 53 -6.34 -13.52 -3.78
CA ASP A 53 -7.31 -12.60 -3.17
C ASP A 53 -7.15 -12.54 -1.66
N LEU A 54 -6.80 -13.66 -1.02
CA LEU A 54 -6.54 -13.71 0.42
C LEU A 54 -5.30 -12.88 0.82
N ALA A 55 -4.21 -12.96 0.05
CA ALA A 55 -3.00 -12.16 0.24
C ALA A 55 -3.28 -10.65 0.01
N LEU A 56 -4.10 -10.31 -0.99
CA LEU A 56 -4.54 -8.93 -1.22
C LEU A 56 -5.44 -8.41 -0.11
N ALA A 57 -6.32 -9.26 0.45
CA ALA A 57 -7.14 -8.92 1.59
C ALA A 57 -6.27 -8.63 2.84
N PHE A 58 -5.25 -9.45 3.11
CA PHE A 58 -4.25 -9.17 4.13
C PHE A 58 -3.58 -7.82 3.92
N HIS A 59 -3.14 -7.54 2.68
CA HIS A 59 -2.48 -6.27 2.35
C HIS A 59 -3.40 -5.07 2.58
N LYS A 60 -4.66 -5.15 2.12
CA LYS A 60 -5.68 -4.10 2.29
C LYS A 60 -6.01 -3.86 3.76
N ARG A 61 -6.07 -4.92 4.57
CA ARG A 61 -6.27 -4.81 6.02
C ARG A 61 -5.12 -4.08 6.71
N GLY A 62 -3.88 -4.32 6.27
CA GLY A 62 -2.72 -3.55 6.74
C GLY A 62 -2.80 -2.06 6.37
N ASP A 63 -3.28 -1.74 5.16
CA ASP A 63 -3.51 -0.35 4.75
C ASP A 63 -4.61 0.32 5.60
N ALA A 64 -5.70 -0.39 5.87
CA ALA A 64 -6.79 0.10 6.71
C ALA A 64 -6.33 0.36 8.15
N GLU A 65 -5.52 -0.53 8.72
CA GLU A 65 -4.95 -0.36 10.05
C GLU A 65 -3.97 0.83 10.12
N MET A 66 -3.16 1.04 9.09
CA MET A 66 -2.33 2.24 8.98
C MET A 66 -3.17 3.52 8.99
N VAL A 67 -4.25 3.56 8.19
CA VAL A 67 -5.15 4.73 8.14
C VAL A 67 -5.81 4.96 9.50
N ARG A 68 -6.27 3.91 10.18
CA ARG A 68 -6.84 3.99 11.52
C ARG A 68 -5.86 4.63 12.50
N ARG A 69 -4.61 4.14 12.54
CA ARG A 69 -3.54 4.70 13.40
C ARG A 69 -3.20 6.15 13.07
N MET A 70 -3.20 6.51 11.78
CA MET A 70 -2.99 7.89 11.33
C MET A 70 -4.09 8.84 11.82
N GLN A 71 -5.34 8.37 11.91
CA GLN A 71 -6.47 9.17 12.39
C GLN A 71 -6.50 9.30 13.92
N GLU A 72 -6.02 8.28 14.64
CA GLU A 72 -5.99 8.26 16.11
C GLU A 72 -4.78 8.99 16.70
N ALA A 73 -3.67 9.07 15.97
CA ALA A 73 -2.45 9.72 16.44
C ALA A 73 -2.51 11.25 16.31
N ASP A 74 -2.01 11.98 17.31
CA ASP A 74 -1.73 13.41 17.17
C ASP A 74 -0.43 13.61 16.40
N LEU A 75 -0.56 14.01 15.14
CA LEU A 75 0.56 14.29 14.23
C LEU A 75 0.73 15.80 13.97
N SER A 76 0.02 16.65 14.70
CA SER A 76 -0.04 18.09 14.44
C SER A 76 1.32 18.79 14.57
N SER A 77 2.15 18.32 15.50
CA SER A 77 3.51 18.83 15.78
C SER A 77 4.56 18.38 14.76
N LEU A 78 4.27 17.35 13.95
CA LEU A 78 5.19 16.82 12.95
C LEU A 78 5.17 17.64 11.67
N ARG A 79 6.34 17.79 11.05
CA ARG A 79 6.48 18.30 9.68
C ARG A 79 5.80 17.33 8.71
N TYR A 80 5.37 17.84 7.56
CA TYR A 80 4.65 17.02 6.58
C TYR A 80 5.41 15.77 6.13
N SER A 81 6.74 15.86 5.92
CA SER A 81 7.61 14.72 5.61
C SER A 81 7.67 13.69 6.73
N GLU A 82 7.65 14.13 7.99
CA GLU A 82 7.63 13.25 9.17
C GLU A 82 6.29 12.53 9.30
N ARG A 83 5.18 13.17 8.91
CA ARG A 83 3.86 12.51 8.82
C ARG A 83 3.84 11.40 7.77
N VAL A 84 4.48 11.61 6.61
CA VAL A 84 4.64 10.56 5.59
C VAL A 84 5.48 9.39 6.14
N ALA A 85 6.61 9.69 6.78
CA ALA A 85 7.46 8.68 7.41
C ALA A 85 6.70 7.89 8.49
N GLN A 86 5.89 8.58 9.31
CA GLN A 86 5.06 7.95 10.34
C GLN A 86 3.99 7.03 9.74
N ALA A 87 3.34 7.42 8.63
CA ALA A 87 2.38 6.56 7.94
C ALA A 87 3.02 5.25 7.45
N ILE A 88 4.26 5.33 6.93
CA ILE A 88 5.02 4.13 6.53
C ILE A 88 5.31 3.25 7.75
N ARG A 89 5.74 3.83 8.88
CA ARG A 89 5.99 3.09 10.13
C ARG A 89 4.73 2.37 10.61
N PHE A 90 3.60 3.08 10.70
CA PHE A 90 2.32 2.46 11.06
C PHE A 90 1.91 1.33 10.12
N ARG A 91 2.22 1.43 8.83
CA ARG A 91 1.94 0.35 7.87
C ARG A 91 2.80 -0.89 8.12
N LEU A 92 4.07 -0.72 8.51
CA LEU A 92 4.94 -1.83 8.89
C LEU A 92 4.49 -2.45 10.23
N ASP A 93 4.14 -1.62 11.21
CA ASP A 93 3.68 -2.05 12.54
C ASP A 93 2.31 -2.73 12.52
N ALA A 94 1.56 -2.60 11.41
CA ALA A 94 0.32 -3.34 11.17
C ALA A 94 0.56 -4.80 10.74
N VAL A 95 1.82 -5.19 10.48
CA VAL A 95 2.20 -6.54 10.10
C VAL A 95 2.60 -7.33 11.35
N PRO A 96 1.88 -8.40 11.72
CA PRO A 96 2.19 -9.17 12.93
C PRO A 96 3.42 -10.07 12.76
N ASP A 97 3.68 -10.53 11.54
CA ASP A 97 4.83 -11.38 11.20
C ASP A 97 5.36 -11.03 9.80
N LYS A 98 6.67 -10.78 9.72
CA LYS A 98 7.39 -10.51 8.46
C LYS A 98 7.23 -11.63 7.46
N GLU A 99 7.09 -12.88 7.91
CA GLU A 99 6.98 -14.03 7.01
C GLU A 99 5.72 -13.95 6.14
N LEU A 100 4.62 -13.41 6.65
CA LEU A 100 3.39 -13.17 5.86
C LEU A 100 3.68 -12.29 4.64
N VAL A 101 4.51 -11.26 4.84
CA VAL A 101 4.91 -10.34 3.78
C VAL A 101 5.93 -11.00 2.86
N ARG A 102 6.91 -11.77 3.37
CA ARG A 102 7.86 -12.52 2.52
C ARG A 102 7.13 -13.46 1.56
N ARG A 103 6.19 -14.25 2.08
CA ARG A 103 5.36 -15.15 1.27
C ARG A 103 4.51 -14.39 0.26
N GLY A 104 3.97 -13.23 0.65
CA GLY A 104 3.23 -12.36 -0.27
C GLY A 104 4.11 -11.83 -1.40
N MET A 105 5.32 -11.39 -1.08
CA MET A 105 6.28 -10.92 -2.09
C MET A 105 6.68 -12.02 -3.07
N THR A 106 6.90 -13.25 -2.61
CA THR A 106 7.13 -14.39 -3.51
C THR A 106 5.95 -14.64 -4.43
N LEU A 107 4.71 -14.59 -3.92
CA LEU A 107 3.50 -14.77 -4.71
C LEU A 107 3.37 -13.69 -5.80
N PHE A 108 3.60 -12.42 -5.44
CA PHE A 108 3.45 -11.28 -6.36
C PHE A 108 4.65 -11.06 -7.27
N ALA A 109 5.79 -11.70 -7.02
CA ALA A 109 6.94 -11.70 -7.94
C ALA A 109 6.68 -12.55 -9.20
N LEU A 110 5.69 -13.45 -9.15
CA LEU A 110 5.30 -14.24 -10.32
C LEU A 110 4.70 -13.33 -11.40
N PRO A 111 5.09 -13.46 -12.69
CA PRO A 111 4.67 -12.54 -13.75
C PRO A 111 3.15 -12.33 -13.86
N GLN A 112 2.37 -13.40 -13.66
CA GLN A 112 0.91 -13.36 -13.70
C GLN A 112 0.27 -12.56 -12.55
N ASN A 113 0.99 -12.41 -11.43
CA ASN A 113 0.54 -11.71 -10.22
C ASN A 113 1.24 -10.36 -10.02
N ALA A 114 2.27 -10.03 -10.81
CA ALA A 114 3.06 -8.81 -10.67
C ALA A 114 2.21 -7.55 -10.77
N GLY A 115 1.17 -7.56 -11.62
CA GLY A 115 0.20 -6.47 -11.71
C GLY A 115 -0.60 -6.26 -10.41
N ASP A 116 -1.00 -7.34 -9.73
CA ASP A 116 -1.69 -7.26 -8.44
C ASP A 116 -0.78 -6.69 -7.35
N GLY A 117 0.50 -7.13 -7.29
CA GLY A 117 1.49 -6.58 -6.36
C GLY A 117 1.77 -5.09 -6.59
N ALA A 118 1.94 -4.68 -7.84
CA ALA A 118 2.12 -3.27 -8.20
C ALA A 118 0.89 -2.42 -7.81
N LYS A 119 -0.31 -2.95 -8.03
CA LYS A 119 -1.56 -2.31 -7.64
C LYS A 119 -1.70 -2.20 -6.12
N ALA A 120 -1.24 -3.20 -5.36
CA ALA A 120 -1.23 -3.19 -3.91
C ALA A 120 -0.30 -2.09 -3.36
N LEU A 121 0.93 -1.97 -3.90
CA LEU A 121 1.85 -0.88 -3.54
C LEU A 121 1.28 0.50 -3.87
N TRP A 122 0.68 0.64 -5.06
CA TRP A 122 -0.01 1.87 -5.45
C TRP A 122 -1.16 2.19 -4.49
N GLY A 123 -1.93 1.19 -4.09
CA GLY A 123 -3.02 1.30 -3.12
C GLY A 123 -2.54 1.82 -1.77
N THR A 124 -1.44 1.28 -1.24
CA THR A 124 -0.83 1.79 0.00
C THR A 124 -0.41 3.26 -0.15
N ALA A 125 0.27 3.61 -1.24
CA ALA A 125 0.68 5.00 -1.49
C ALA A 125 -0.54 5.94 -1.59
N ASP A 126 -1.59 5.53 -2.31
CA ASP A 126 -2.84 6.29 -2.41
C ASP A 126 -3.51 6.46 -1.04
N ALA A 127 -3.56 5.41 -0.22
CA ALA A 127 -4.14 5.44 1.12
C ALA A 127 -3.37 6.42 2.04
N ILE A 128 -2.03 6.41 1.99
CA ILE A 128 -1.20 7.37 2.75
C ILE A 128 -1.51 8.80 2.30
N TRP A 129 -1.50 9.07 0.99
CA TRP A 129 -1.77 10.42 0.48
C TRP A 129 -3.17 10.91 0.82
N ARG A 130 -4.18 10.04 0.74
CA ARG A 130 -5.56 10.36 1.15
C ARG A 130 -5.67 10.64 2.64
N ALA A 131 -5.03 9.83 3.50
CA ALA A 131 -5.01 10.05 4.93
C ALA A 131 -4.33 11.38 5.32
N LEU A 132 -3.38 11.85 4.50
CA LEU A 132 -2.72 13.15 4.64
C LEU A 132 -3.45 14.31 3.96
N GLY A 133 -4.63 14.08 3.37
CA GLY A 133 -5.46 15.11 2.74
C GLY A 133 -4.95 15.61 1.37
N ASP A 134 -4.27 14.77 0.59
CA ASP A 134 -3.83 15.11 -0.77
C ASP A 134 -5.02 15.47 -1.68
N THR A 135 -5.03 16.70 -2.21
CA THR A 135 -6.07 17.21 -3.13
C THR A 135 -5.59 17.32 -4.57
N SER A 136 -4.43 16.76 -4.92
CA SER A 136 -3.88 16.83 -6.28
C SER A 136 -4.82 16.16 -7.29
N ASP A 137 -5.12 16.86 -8.39
CA ASP A 137 -5.99 16.38 -9.48
C ASP A 137 -5.30 16.39 -10.86
N ASP A 138 -4.02 16.75 -10.87
CA ASP A 138 -3.15 16.88 -12.03
C ASP A 138 -2.06 15.79 -12.05
N VAL A 139 -1.00 15.98 -12.82
CA VAL A 139 0.15 15.05 -12.88
C VAL A 139 0.79 14.80 -11.52
N ASN A 140 0.69 15.72 -10.55
CA ASN A 140 1.21 15.50 -9.21
C ASN A 140 0.51 14.33 -8.52
N TRP A 141 -0.76 14.06 -8.85
CA TRP A 141 -1.47 12.89 -8.33
C TRP A 141 -0.73 11.59 -8.65
N TYR A 142 -0.29 11.45 -9.91
CA TYR A 142 0.44 10.28 -10.39
C TYR A 142 1.87 10.24 -9.86
N THR A 143 2.61 11.34 -9.93
CA THR A 143 4.03 11.36 -9.54
C THR A 143 4.20 11.13 -8.05
N LYS A 144 3.35 11.73 -7.19
CA LYS A 144 3.36 11.48 -5.74
C LYS A 144 3.17 10.00 -5.41
N ARG A 145 2.21 9.34 -6.06
CA ARG A 145 1.89 7.91 -5.85
C ARG A 145 2.98 6.99 -6.38
N ALA A 146 3.49 7.27 -7.58
CA ALA A 146 4.59 6.50 -8.15
C ALA A 146 5.86 6.59 -7.29
N THR A 147 6.25 7.80 -6.88
CA THR A 147 7.42 8.02 -6.02
C THR A 147 7.24 7.34 -4.66
N LEU A 148 6.08 7.53 -4.00
CA LEU A 148 5.85 6.91 -2.69
C LEU A 148 5.75 5.37 -2.78
N SER A 149 5.21 4.82 -3.88
CA SER A 149 5.22 3.36 -4.11
C SER A 149 6.64 2.80 -4.20
N GLY A 150 7.54 3.52 -4.90
CA GLY A 150 8.96 3.15 -4.97
C GLY A 150 9.66 3.24 -3.61
N VAL A 151 9.40 4.31 -2.85
CA VAL A 151 9.90 4.45 -1.47
C VAL A 151 9.41 3.31 -0.59
N TYR A 152 8.09 3.10 -0.51
CA TYR A 152 7.48 2.06 0.32
C TYR A 152 7.98 0.65 -0.06
N GLY A 153 8.02 0.32 -1.35
CA GLY A 153 8.55 -0.97 -1.81
C GLY A 153 10.01 -1.19 -1.38
N SER A 154 10.87 -0.16 -1.49
CA SER A 154 12.26 -0.24 -1.02
C SER A 154 12.38 -0.38 0.50
N VAL A 155 11.50 0.30 1.25
CA VAL A 155 11.44 0.21 2.72
C VAL A 155 11.03 -1.19 3.15
N VAL A 156 10.00 -1.78 2.54
CA VAL A 156 9.55 -3.15 2.85
C VAL A 156 10.69 -4.14 2.61
N LEU A 157 11.39 -4.05 1.48
CA LEU A 157 12.54 -4.90 1.17
C LEU A 157 13.65 -4.78 2.23
N TYR A 158 13.98 -3.55 2.63
CA TYR A 158 14.98 -3.31 3.68
C TYR A 158 14.53 -3.88 5.02
N TRP A 159 13.29 -3.58 5.41
CA TRP A 159 12.67 -4.00 6.67
C TRP A 159 12.61 -5.52 6.83
N LEU A 160 12.36 -6.26 5.75
CA LEU A 160 12.31 -7.72 5.79
C LEU A 160 13.63 -8.39 6.21
N GLY A 161 14.76 -7.70 5.99
CA GLY A 161 16.10 -8.14 6.40
C GLY A 161 16.67 -7.38 7.60
N ASP A 162 15.89 -6.49 8.24
CA ASP A 162 16.32 -5.73 9.40
C ASP A 162 16.08 -6.51 10.70
N ASP A 163 17.15 -7.01 11.30
CA ASP A 163 17.15 -7.70 12.61
C ASP A 163 17.55 -6.78 13.78
N SER A 164 17.66 -5.47 13.53
CA SER A 164 18.00 -4.51 14.59
C SER A 164 16.88 -4.41 15.65
N PRO A 165 17.22 -4.21 16.93
CA PRO A 165 16.22 -4.05 17.98
C PRO A 165 15.21 -2.95 17.66
N GLY A 166 13.92 -3.29 17.68
CA GLY A 166 12.83 -2.38 17.37
C GLY A 166 12.83 -1.86 15.92
N HIS A 167 13.56 -2.49 15.00
CA HIS A 167 13.71 -2.07 13.60
C HIS A 167 14.20 -0.61 13.44
N HIS A 168 15.11 -0.17 14.32
CA HIS A 168 15.62 1.21 14.26
C HIS A 168 16.39 1.48 12.95
N ALA A 169 17.10 0.47 12.39
CA ALA A 169 17.77 0.63 11.10
C ALA A 169 16.78 0.89 9.96
N THR A 170 15.61 0.24 9.99
CA THR A 170 14.49 0.55 9.08
C THR A 170 13.98 1.97 9.29
N SER A 171 13.83 2.41 10.54
CA SER A 171 13.36 3.77 10.85
C SER A 171 14.29 4.83 10.26
N GLU A 172 15.61 4.66 10.39
CA GLU A 172 16.58 5.55 9.74
C GLU A 172 16.54 5.44 8.21
N PHE A 173 16.33 4.24 7.67
CA PHE A 173 16.21 4.04 6.23
C PHE A 173 15.00 4.77 5.66
N ILE A 174 13.86 4.75 6.35
CA ILE A 174 12.67 5.54 5.98
C ILE A 174 13.03 7.02 5.91
N ASP A 175 13.65 7.59 6.94
CA ASP A 175 14.00 9.01 6.98
C ASP A 175 14.92 9.40 5.81
N ARG A 176 15.95 8.59 5.52
CA ARG A 176 16.83 8.79 4.35
C ARG A 176 16.06 8.80 3.04
N ARG A 177 15.11 7.87 2.85
CA ARG A 177 14.32 7.79 1.61
C ARG A 177 13.36 8.96 1.45
N ILE A 178 12.77 9.46 2.53
CA ILE A 178 11.93 10.66 2.49
C ILE A 178 12.79 11.90 2.18
N ASP A 179 14.00 12.01 2.75
CA ASP A 179 14.94 13.08 2.40
C ASP A 179 15.35 13.07 0.93
N ASP A 180 15.57 11.88 0.35
CA ASP A 180 15.87 11.74 -1.08
C ASP A 180 14.74 12.28 -1.97
N VAL A 181 13.48 12.02 -1.61
CA VAL A 181 12.32 12.60 -2.30
C VAL A 181 12.34 14.12 -2.21
N MET A 182 12.61 14.68 -1.02
CA MET A 182 12.69 16.13 -0.85
C MET A 182 13.82 16.77 -1.67
N ARG A 183 14.94 16.06 -1.88
CA ARG A 183 16.03 16.52 -2.77
C ARG A 183 15.58 16.58 -4.22
N ILE A 184 14.82 15.58 -4.68
CA ILE A 184 14.26 15.57 -6.04
C ILE A 184 13.30 16.75 -6.24
N GLU A 185 12.43 17.02 -5.26
CA GLU A 185 11.49 18.15 -5.34
C GLU A 185 12.21 19.51 -5.35
N LYS A 186 13.29 19.66 -4.56
CA LYS A 186 14.15 20.86 -4.61
C LYS A 186 14.82 21.03 -5.98
N ALA A 187 15.33 19.94 -6.57
CA ALA A 187 15.93 19.98 -7.89
C ALA A 187 14.91 20.38 -8.97
N LYS A 188 13.69 19.81 -8.92
CA LYS A 188 12.59 20.21 -9.82
C LYS A 188 12.23 21.69 -9.69
N ALA A 189 12.16 22.20 -8.46
CA ALA A 189 11.89 23.62 -8.20
C ALA A 189 12.98 24.51 -8.80
N ALA A 190 14.25 24.18 -8.58
CA ALA A 190 15.39 24.93 -9.13
C ALA A 190 15.39 24.96 -10.67
N VAL A 191 15.03 23.84 -11.33
CA VAL A 191 14.90 23.79 -12.79
C VAL A 191 13.77 24.69 -13.28
N ARG A 192 12.63 24.72 -12.58
CA ARG A 192 11.49 25.60 -12.93
C ARG A 192 11.84 27.09 -12.78
N GLU A 193 12.67 27.44 -11.81
CA GLU A 193 13.13 28.82 -11.58
C GLU A 193 14.15 29.30 -12.62
N ASN A 194 14.82 28.38 -13.32
CA ASN A 194 15.74 28.71 -14.40
C ASN A 194 14.98 28.98 -15.72
N LYS A 195 14.92 30.25 -16.12
CA LYS A 195 14.18 30.75 -17.30
C LYS A 195 14.51 30.03 -18.62
N LEU A 196 15.76 29.60 -18.82
CA LEU A 196 16.18 28.89 -20.03
C LEU A 196 15.68 27.43 -20.01
N ALA A 197 15.81 26.75 -18.87
CA ALA A 197 15.35 25.38 -18.71
C ALA A 197 13.81 25.28 -18.73
N SER A 198 13.12 26.24 -18.10
CA SER A 198 11.66 26.32 -18.10
C SER A 198 11.08 26.55 -19.50
N ALA A 199 11.78 27.31 -20.35
CA ALA A 199 11.34 27.58 -21.72
C ALA A 199 11.41 26.32 -22.61
N VAL A 200 12.44 25.50 -22.46
CA VAL A 200 12.58 24.22 -23.18
C VAL A 200 11.52 23.20 -22.73
N LEU A 201 11.15 23.21 -21.44
CA LEU A 201 10.16 22.29 -20.86
C LEU A 201 8.71 22.75 -21.04
N ALA A 202 8.45 23.96 -21.55
CA ALA A 202 7.11 24.52 -21.64
C ALA A 202 6.13 23.68 -22.49
N GLY A 203 6.58 23.17 -23.64
CA GLY A 203 5.77 22.32 -24.52
C GLY A 203 5.37 20.98 -23.87
N PRO A 204 6.33 20.17 -23.38
CA PRO A 204 6.05 18.95 -22.63
C PRO A 204 5.18 19.16 -21.38
N MET A 205 5.36 20.27 -20.65
CA MET A 205 4.55 20.59 -19.48
C MET A 205 3.09 20.93 -19.83
N ALA A 206 2.85 21.58 -20.97
CA ALA A 206 1.49 21.87 -21.44
C ALA A 206 0.73 20.58 -21.79
N LEU A 207 1.40 19.59 -22.39
CA LEU A 207 0.83 18.26 -22.64
C LEU A 207 0.48 17.53 -21.35
N MET A 208 1.35 17.64 -20.33
CA MET A 208 1.12 17.08 -19.00
C MET A 208 -0.10 17.70 -18.29
N GLY A 209 -0.40 18.99 -18.49
CA GLY A 209 -1.57 19.66 -17.91
C GLY A 209 -2.94 19.11 -18.36
N MET A 210 -2.98 18.28 -19.41
CA MET A 210 -4.19 17.60 -19.87
C MET A 210 -4.47 16.29 -19.14
N ILE A 211 -3.50 15.78 -18.38
CA ILE A 211 -3.65 14.57 -17.57
C ILE A 211 -4.37 14.95 -16.27
N ARG A 212 -5.48 14.26 -15.99
CA ARG A 212 -6.27 14.43 -14.77
C ARG A 212 -6.32 13.14 -13.98
N ALA A 213 -6.35 13.27 -12.67
CA ALA A 213 -6.60 12.14 -11.79
C ALA A 213 -7.95 11.48 -12.13
N PRO A 214 -8.11 10.16 -11.90
CA PRO A 214 -9.39 9.50 -12.07
C PRO A 214 -10.44 10.19 -11.18
N LYS A 215 -11.55 10.64 -11.78
CA LYS A 215 -12.71 11.08 -10.99
C LYS A 215 -13.21 9.87 -10.19
N GLY A 216 -13.51 10.06 -8.90
CA GLY A 216 -14.13 9.02 -8.09
C GLY A 216 -15.33 8.42 -8.85
N ARG A 217 -15.46 7.10 -8.84
CA ARG A 217 -16.64 6.45 -9.44
C ARG A 217 -17.88 6.96 -8.70
N PRO A 218 -18.95 7.37 -9.38
CA PRO A 218 -20.19 7.77 -8.73
C PRO A 218 -20.65 6.68 -7.76
N GLU A 219 -21.03 7.06 -6.55
CA GLU A 219 -21.53 6.15 -5.50
C GLU A 219 -22.80 5.40 -5.95
N ASP A 220 -23.50 5.89 -6.97
CA ASP A 220 -24.78 5.37 -7.48
C ASP A 220 -24.69 4.28 -8.57
N MET A 221 -23.59 3.52 -8.64
CA MET A 221 -23.50 2.38 -9.58
C MET A 221 -24.05 1.10 -8.94
N PRO A 222 -25.05 0.43 -9.54
CA PRO A 222 -25.58 -0.83 -9.01
C PRO A 222 -24.48 -1.91 -8.93
N GLY A 223 -24.29 -2.49 -7.74
CA GLY A 223 -23.36 -3.61 -7.52
C GLY A 223 -22.14 -3.33 -6.64
N HIS A 224 -22.09 -2.22 -5.89
CA HIS A 224 -21.03 -1.99 -4.91
C HIS A 224 -21.43 -2.43 -3.49
N MET A 225 -20.69 -3.37 -2.92
CA MET A 225 -20.70 -3.67 -1.49
C MET A 225 -19.52 -2.91 -0.86
N GLY A 226 -19.84 -1.98 0.04
CA GLY A 226 -18.86 -1.23 0.84
C GLY A 226 -18.05 -2.09 1.79
#